data_AF-A0A532D1T6-F1
#
_entry.id   AF-A0A532D1T6-F1
#
_cell.length_a   1.000
_cell.length_b   1.000
_cell.length_c   1.000
_cell.angle_alpha   90.00
_cell.angle_beta   90.00
_cell.angle_gamma   90.00
#
_symmetry.space_group_name_H-M   'P 1'
#
loop_
_entity.id
_entity.type
_entity.pdbx_description
1 polymer ?
#
loop_
_entity_poly.entity_id
_entity_poly.type
_entity_poly.pdbx_seq_one_letter_code
_entity_poly.pdbx_strand_id
1 'polypeptide(L)' 'AYIRDRRLRRASALIERGFGLADAAIAAGFADQSHLSRTFRAMHGMTPGMFRRAG' A
#
# COMPACT_ATOMS: atom_id res chain seq x y z
N ALA A 1 7.33 -13.80 5.16
CA ALA A 1 6.61 -13.53 3.88
C ALA A 1 5.12 -13.23 4.07
N TYR A 2 4.37 -14.05 4.83
CA TYR A 2 2.91 -13.95 5.00
C TYR A 2 2.37 -12.60 5.52
N ILE A 3 2.98 -11.99 6.55
CA ILE A 3 2.49 -10.73 7.13
C ILE A 3 2.60 -9.58 6.13
N ARG A 4 3.68 -9.48 5.34
CA ARG A 4 3.85 -8.41 4.34
C ARG A 4 2.80 -8.48 3.24
N ASP A 5 2.50 -9.68 2.75
CA ASP A 5 1.46 -9.90 1.73
C ASP A 5 0.07 -9.48 2.25
N ARG A 6 -0.29 -9.88 3.47
CA ARG A 6 -1.56 -9.47 4.10
C ARG A 6 -1.67 -7.95 4.26
N ARG A 7 -0.59 -7.28 4.69
CA ARG A 7 -0.55 -5.82 4.80
C ARG A 7 -0.69 -5.15 3.43
N LEU A 8 -0.02 -5.66 2.40
CA LEU A 8 -0.14 -5.13 1.04
C LEU A 8 -1.55 -5.26 0.48
N ARG A 9 -2.18 -6.44 0.59
CA ARG A 9 -3.58 -6.63 0.16
C ARG A 9 -4.54 -5.65 0.84
N ARG A 10 -4.36 -5.42 2.14
CA ARG A 10 -5.16 -4.46 2.90
C ARG A 10 -4.91 -3.02 2.43
N ALA A 11 -3.66 -2.64 2.20
CA ALA A 11 -3.33 -1.32 1.67
C ALA A 11 -3.93 -1.10 0.27
N SER A 12 -3.82 -2.08 -0.65
CA SER A 12 -4.40 -2.00 -2.00
C SER A 12 -5.92 -1.78 -1.95
N ALA A 13 -6.63 -2.58 -1.15
CA ALA A 13 -8.09 -2.46 -1.01
C ALA A 13 -8.54 -1.09 -0.45
N LEU A 14 -7.74 -0.49 0.44
CA LEU A 14 -8.01 0.86 0.96
C LEU A 14 -7.75 1.93 -0.11
N ILE A 15 -6.67 1.78 -0.88
CA ILE A 15 -6.33 2.71 -1.96
C ILE A 15 -7.41 2.70 -3.06
N GLU A 16 -7.89 1.52 -3.45
CA GLU A 16 -8.98 1.36 -4.43
C GLU A 16 -10.30 2.00 -3.95
N ARG A 17 -10.51 2.06 -2.63
CA ARG A 17 -11.65 2.76 -2.01
C ARG A 17 -11.44 4.27 -1.89
N GLY A 18 -10.34 4.82 -2.44
CA GLY A 18 -10.06 6.25 -2.45
C GLY A 18 -9.38 6.79 -1.19
N PHE A 19 -8.91 5.93 -0.27
CA PHE A 19 -8.21 6.40 0.93
C PHE A 19 -6.88 7.09 0.56
N GLY A 20 -6.48 8.07 1.39
CA GLY A 20 -5.16 8.68 1.32
C GLY A 20 -4.06 7.64 1.49
N LEU A 21 -2.93 7.78 0.79
CA LEU A 21 -1.85 6.80 0.83
C LEU A 21 -1.22 6.66 2.23
N ALA A 22 -1.17 7.75 3.00
CA ALA A 22 -0.70 7.75 4.37
C ALA A 22 -1.69 7.00 5.29
N ASP A 23 -2.98 7.30 5.20
CA ASP A 23 -4.01 6.63 6.00
C ASP A 23 -4.09 5.14 5.67
N ALA A 24 -4.02 4.79 4.38
CA ALA A 24 -3.98 3.41 3.92
C ALA A 24 -2.76 2.66 4.47
N ALA A 25 -1.60 3.33 4.58
CA ALA A 25 -0.40 2.73 5.15
C ALA A 25 -0.60 2.40 6.64
N ILE A 26 -1.05 3.36 7.45
CA ILE A 26 -1.29 3.17 8.88
C ILE A 26 -2.37 2.11 9.12
N ALA A 27 -3.50 2.20 8.41
CA ALA A 27 -4.62 1.27 8.54
C ALA A 27 -4.27 -0.16 8.07
N ALA A 28 -3.26 -0.31 7.21
CA ALA A 28 -2.71 -1.60 6.79
C ALA A 28 -1.56 -2.11 7.69
N GLY A 29 -1.13 -1.33 8.69
CA GLY A 29 -0.09 -1.71 9.64
C GLY A 29 1.35 -1.44 9.15
N PHE A 30 1.52 -0.51 8.22
CA PHE A 30 2.84 0.07 7.93
C PHE A 30 3.14 1.21 8.90
N ALA A 31 4.43 1.49 9.09
CA ALA A 31 4.87 2.57 9.99
C ALA A 31 4.51 3.96 9.44
N ASP A 32 4.60 4.12 8.12
CA ASP A 32 4.30 5.34 7.39
C ASP A 32 4.10 5.03 5.89
N GLN A 33 3.72 6.04 5.11
CA GLN A 33 3.54 5.95 3.66
C GLN A 33 4.82 5.54 2.91
N SER A 34 6.00 5.96 3.37
CA SER A 34 7.28 5.63 2.74
C SER A 34 7.64 4.15 2.93
N HIS A 35 7.36 3.59 4.10
CA HIS A 35 7.49 2.16 4.37
C HIS A 35 6.54 1.33 3.49
N LEU A 36 5.27 1.74 3.37
CA LEU A 36 4.34 1.15 2.41
C LEU A 36 4.93 1.24 0.99
N SER A 37 5.38 2.41 0.54
CA SER A 37 5.87 2.63 -0.83
C SER A 37 7.08 1.77 -1.18
N ARG A 38 8.05 1.64 -0.26
CA ARG A 38 9.21 0.74 -0.42
C ARG A 38 8.78 -0.71 -0.56
N THR A 39 7.85 -1.16 0.29
CA THR A 39 7.37 -2.55 0.27
C THR A 39 6.53 -2.85 -0.96
N PHE A 40 5.65 -1.92 -1.35
CA PHE A 40 4.79 -2.06 -2.51
C PHE A 40 5.62 -2.13 -3.80
N ARG A 41 6.62 -1.25 -3.95
CA ARG A 41 7.54 -1.30 -5.10
C ARG A 41 8.33 -2.60 -5.17
N ALA A 42 8.81 -3.10 -4.02
CA ALA A 42 9.54 -4.36 -3.97
C ALA A 42 8.69 -5.58 -4.37
N MET A 43 7.38 -5.54 -4.11
CA MET A 43 6.48 -6.69 -4.34
C MET A 43 5.66 -6.59 -5.64
N HIS A 44 5.30 -5.38 -6.08
CA HIS A 44 4.44 -5.13 -7.23
C HIS A 44 5.13 -4.40 -8.40
N GLY A 45 6.40 -4.00 -8.25
CA GLY A 45 7.15 -3.28 -9.30
C GLY A 45 6.74 -1.82 -9.51
N MET A 46 5.71 -1.34 -8.82
CA MET A 46 5.20 0.03 -8.91
C MET A 46 4.94 0.65 -7.53
N THR A 47 4.68 1.95 -7.46
CA THR A 47 4.35 2.61 -6.19
C THR A 47 2.84 2.63 -5.93
N PRO A 48 2.39 2.76 -4.66
CA PRO A 48 0.97 2.87 -4.34
C PRO A 48 0.29 4.07 -5.03
N GLY A 49 1.05 5.15 -5.28
CA GLY A 49 0.54 6.32 -6.00
C GLY A 49 0.36 6.10 -7.50
N MET A 50 1.18 5.23 -8.12
CA MET A 50 0.94 4.78 -9.50
C MET A 50 -0.27 3.86 -9.56
N PHE A 51 -0.37 2.91 -8.63
CA PHE A 51 -1.52 2.01 -8.49
C PHE A 51 -2.83 2.79 -8.33
N ARG A 52 -2.86 3.81 -7.47
CA ARG A 52 -4.03 4.69 -7.28
C ARG A 52 -4.46 5.46 -8.54
N ARG A 53 -3.55 5.75 -9.47
CA ARG A 53 -3.88 6.47 -10.72
C ARG A 53 -4.32 5.53 -11.84
N ALA A 54 -4.06 4.24 -11.70
CA ALA A 54 -4.34 3.23 -12.72
C ALA A 54 -5.74 2.61 -12.57
N GLY A 55 -6.35 2.72 -11.39
CA GLY A 55 -7.77 2.42 -11.14
C GLY A 55 -8.59 3.69 -11.06
#